data_AF-A0A559RMD3-F1
#
_entry.id   AF-A0A559RMD3-F1
#
_cell.length_a   1.000
_cell.length_b   1.000
_cell.length_c   1.000
_cell.angle_alpha   90.00
_cell.angle_beta   90.00
_cell.angle_gamma   90.00
#
_symmetry.space_group_name_H-M   'P 1'
#
loop_
_entity.id
_entity.type
_entity.pdbx_description
1 polymer ?
#
loop_
_entity_poly.entity_id
_entity_poly.type
_entity_poly.pdbx_seq_one_letter_code
_entity_poly.pdbx_strand_id
1 'polypeptide(L)' 'MQSINVKKEDNKEVSKSKMSVERLKSFKGFENVSEDEADKIIKNLEQFAEILCKQVQQNVS' A
#
# COMPACT_ATOMS: atom_id res chain seq x y z
N MET A 1 -14.67 -30.25 5.50
CA MET A 1 -14.27 -28.83 5.38
C MET A 1 -12.79 -28.76 5.72
N GLN A 2 -11.94 -28.43 4.76
CA GLN A 2 -10.49 -28.29 5.01
C GLN A 2 -10.25 -26.92 5.64
N SER A 3 -9.81 -26.90 6.89
CA SER A 3 -9.45 -25.69 7.62
C SER A 3 -8.17 -25.11 7.02
N ILE A 4 -8.28 -23.94 6.39
CA ILE A 4 -7.14 -23.22 5.83
C ILE A 4 -6.40 -22.59 7.02
N ASN A 5 -5.25 -23.17 7.37
CA ASN A 5 -4.38 -22.62 8.42
C ASN A 5 -3.63 -21.41 7.85
N VAL A 6 -4.25 -20.23 7.91
CA VAL A 6 -3.59 -18.96 7.55
C VAL A 6 -2.49 -18.75 8.58
N LYS A 7 -1.24 -18.99 8.19
CA LYS A 7 -0.07 -18.58 8.96
C LYS A 7 -0.20 -17.07 9.16
N LYS A 8 -0.37 -16.62 10.40
CA LYS A 8 -0.15 -15.23 10.78
C LYS A 8 1.33 -14.94 10.55
N GLU A 9 1.68 -14.55 9.33
CA GLU A 9 2.92 -13.82 9.13
C GLU A 9 2.78 -12.54 9.95
N ASP A 10 3.70 -12.37 10.90
CA ASP A 10 3.81 -11.19 11.73
C ASP A 10 3.63 -9.97 10.84
N ASN A 11 2.61 -9.15 11.15
CA ASN A 11 2.48 -7.82 10.60
C ASN A 11 3.76 -7.07 10.98
N LYS A 12 4.79 -7.17 10.14
CA LYS A 12 6.00 -6.38 10.26
C LYS A 12 5.51 -4.95 10.23
N GLU A 13 5.57 -4.30 11.38
CA GLU A 13 5.09 -2.94 11.57
C GLU A 13 5.71 -2.10 10.46
N VAL A 14 4.91 -1.81 9.43
CA VAL A 14 5.36 -0.97 8.33
C VAL A 14 5.49 0.38 8.99
N SER A 15 6.73 0.79 9.23
CA SER A 15 7.02 2.11 9.76
C SER A 15 6.17 3.10 8.96
N LYS A 16 5.46 3.99 9.65
CA LYS A 16 4.59 5.03 9.06
C LYS A 16 5.36 6.06 8.22
N SER A 17 6.49 5.66 7.65
CA SER A 17 7.25 6.42 6.70
C SER A 17 6.44 6.54 5.42
N LYS A 18 6.22 7.79 5.01
CA LYS A 18 5.55 8.14 3.76
C LYS A 18 6.27 7.44 2.60
N MET A 19 5.52 6.97 1.61
CA MET A 19 6.11 6.36 0.41
C MET A 19 6.97 7.41 -0.31
N SER A 20 8.24 7.10 -0.56
CA SER A 20 9.14 7.92 -1.37
C SER A 20 9.24 7.38 -2.80
N VAL A 21 9.62 8.25 -3.74
CA VAL A 21 9.90 7.87 -5.13
C VAL A 21 10.96 6.77 -5.20
N GLU A 22 12.05 6.91 -4.45
CA GLU A 22 13.13 5.91 -4.38
C GLU A 22 12.62 4.54 -3.92
N ARG A 23 11.75 4.54 -2.89
CA ARG A 23 11.15 3.31 -2.38
C ARG A 23 10.19 2.71 -3.41
N LEU A 24 9.39 3.53 -4.11
CA LEU A 24 8.54 3.05 -5.20
C LEU A 24 9.38 2.37 -6.29
N LYS A 25 10.47 3.00 -6.73
CA LYS A 25 11.35 2.45 -7.78
C LYS A 25 12.12 1.19 -7.36
N SER A 26 12.18 0.88 -6.05
CA SER A 26 12.74 -0.39 -5.56
C SER A 26 11.86 -1.61 -5.84
N PHE A 27 10.58 -1.40 -6.18
CA PHE A 27 9.65 -2.47 -6.50
C PHE A 27 9.74 -2.87 -7.98
N LYS A 28 9.62 -4.19 -8.21
CA LYS A 28 9.62 -4.75 -9.56
C LYS A 28 8.44 -4.21 -10.38
N GLY A 29 8.73 -3.70 -11.58
CA GLY A 29 7.76 -3.05 -12.46
C GLY A 29 7.71 -1.54 -12.33
N PHE A 30 8.45 -0.95 -11.38
CA PHE A 30 8.54 0.49 -11.16
C PHE A 30 9.97 1.03 -11.28
N GLU A 31 10.96 0.22 -11.66
CA GLU A 31 12.38 0.60 -11.64
C GLU A 31 12.67 1.81 -12.53
N ASN A 32 11.97 1.91 -13.66
CA ASN A 32 12.25 2.89 -14.72
C ASN A 32 11.17 3.98 -14.86
N VAL A 33 10.22 4.09 -13.92
CA VAL A 33 9.23 5.18 -13.99
C VAL A 33 9.94 6.53 -13.81
N SER A 34 9.44 7.57 -14.48
CA SER A 34 9.94 8.93 -14.27
C SER A 34 9.62 9.42 -12.85
N GLU A 35 10.32 10.45 -12.37
CA GLU A 35 9.99 11.04 -11.05
C GLU A 35 8.56 11.60 -11.02
N ASP A 36 8.15 12.33 -12.06
CA ASP A 36 6.79 12.86 -12.19
C ASP A 36 5.72 11.78 -12.19
N GLU A 37 5.99 10.65 -12.85
CA GLU A 37 5.08 9.51 -12.88
C GLU A 37 5.04 8.78 -11.53
N ALA A 38 6.20 8.59 -10.89
CA ALA A 38 6.28 8.04 -9.54
C ALA A 38 5.47 8.87 -8.54
N ASP A 39 5.58 10.19 -8.59
CA ASP A 39 4.81 11.09 -7.73
C ASP A 39 3.30 10.98 -7.96
N LYS A 40 2.87 10.84 -9.22
CA LYS A 40 1.46 10.61 -9.56
C LYS A 40 0.97 9.27 -9.04
N ILE A 41 1.76 8.21 -9.20
CA ILE A 41 1.43 6.87 -8.69
C ILE A 41 1.27 6.91 -7.18
N ILE A 42 2.22 7.52 -6.46
CA ILE A 42 2.16 7.64 -5.00
C ILE A 42 0.89 8.37 -4.57
N LYS A 43 0.58 9.52 -5.17
CA LYS A 43 -0.64 10.30 -4.86
C LYS A 43 -1.92 9.48 -5.10
N ASN A 44 -1.98 8.74 -6.21
CA ASN A 44 -3.14 7.91 -6.50
C ASN A 44 -3.31 6.78 -5.47
N LEU A 45 -2.21 6.13 -5.07
CA LEU A 45 -2.22 5.10 -4.03
C LEU A 45 -2.66 5.67 -2.67
N GLU A 46 -2.21 6.87 -2.31
CA GLU A 46 -2.64 7.57 -1.09
C GLU A 46 -4.15 7.84 -1.11
N GLN A 47 -4.68 8.32 -2.24
CA GLN A 47 -6.13 8.55 -2.41
C GLN A 47 -6.93 7.26 -2.31
N PHE A 48 -6.48 6.17 -2.93
CA PHE A 48 -7.15 4.88 -2.80
C PHE A 48 -7.13 4.36 -1.37
N ALA A 49 -6.00 4.47 -0.68
CA ALA A 49 -5.89 4.09 0.73
C ALA A 49 -6.87 4.89 1.60
N GLU A 50 -7.01 6.19 1.36
CA GLU A 50 -7.97 7.04 2.08
C GLU A 50 -9.42 6.56 1.87
N ILE A 51 -9.80 6.27 0.62
CA ILE A 51 -11.14 5.77 0.29
C ILE A 51 -11.41 4.43 0.99
N LEU A 52 -10.46 3.50 0.94
CA LEU A 52 -10.58 2.19 1.60
C LEU A 52 -10.72 2.33 3.12
N CYS A 53 -9.90 3.18 3.75
CA CYS A 53 -9.99 3.45 5.18
C CYS A 53 -11.36 4.03 5.57
N LYS A 54 -11.87 5.01 4.82
CA LYS A 54 -13.20 5.59 5.05
C LYS A 54 -14.30 4.54 4.92
N GLN A 55 -14.23 3.69 3.89
CA GLN A 55 -15.24 2.64 3.66
C GLN A 55 -15.24 1.60 4.77
N VAL A 56 -14.06 1.15 5.22
CA VAL A 56 -13.96 0.22 6.35
C VAL A 56 -14.55 0.86 7.60
N GLN A 57 -14.17 2.10 7.94
CA GLN A 57 -14.69 2.79 9.11
C GLN A 57 -16.22 2.94 9.11
N GLN A 58 -16.83 3.21 7.96
CA GLN A 58 -18.28 3.30 7.83
C GLN A 58 -18.99 1.94 7.98
N ASN A 59 -18.34 0.83 7.60
CA ASN A 59 -18.91 -0.51 7.66
C ASN A 59 -18.69 -1.24 9.00
N VAL A 60 -17.90 -0.67 9.92
CA VAL A 60 -17.74 -1.20 11.30
C VAL A 60 -18.56 -0.39 12.33
N SER A 61 -19.49 0.45 11.86
CA SER A 61 -20.42 1.21 12.73
C SER A 61 -21.79 0.55 12.84
#